data_AF-A0A935ULZ7-F1
#
_entry.id   AF-A0A935ULZ7-F1
#
_cell.length_a   1.000
_cell.length_b   1.000
_cell.length_c   1.000
_cell.angle_alpha   90.00
_cell.angle_beta   90.00
_cell.angle_gamma   90.00
#
_symmetry.space_group_name_H-M   'P 1'
#
loop_
_entity.id
_entity.type
_entity.pdbx_description
1 polymer ?
#
loop_
_entity_poly.entity_id
_entity_poly.type
_entity_poly.pdbx_seq_one_letter_code
_entity_poly.pdbx_strand_id
1 'polypeptide(L)' 'MKNTSKMLIALGAGLAIGGILGVLFAPDKGSSTRHKIADGSKKFTDKIKSKVKVGKEKLEDKYSRINGEMEEVI' A
#
# COMPACT_ATOMS: atom_id res chain seq x y z
N MET A 1 3.15 -19.34 -11.41
CA MET A 1 3.39 -17.88 -11.21
C MET A 1 2.75 -16.95 -12.25
N LYS A 2 2.02 -17.44 -13.28
CA LYS A 2 1.41 -16.56 -14.31
C LYS A 2 0.27 -15.67 -13.78
N ASN A 3 -0.46 -16.14 -12.75
CA ASN A 3 -1.64 -15.42 -12.23
C ASN A 3 -1.25 -14.24 -11.33
N THR A 4 -0.20 -14.38 -10.51
CA THR A 4 0.34 -13.28 -9.69
C THR A 4 0.87 -12.15 -10.56
N SER A 5 1.60 -12.47 -11.65
CA SER A 5 2.08 -11.45 -12.59
C SER A 5 0.93 -10.71 -13.30
N LYS A 6 -0.10 -11.44 -13.75
CA LYS A 6 -1.31 -10.81 -14.32
C LYS A 6 -2.03 -9.91 -13.31
N MET A 7 -2.15 -10.35 -12.06
CA MET A 7 -2.76 -9.57 -10.99
C MET A 7 -1.98 -8.28 -10.71
N LEU A 8 -0.65 -8.35 -10.59
CA LEU A 8 0.19 -7.17 -10.39
C LEU A 8 0.10 -6.18 -11.56
N ILE A 9 0.06 -6.69 -12.79
CA ILE A 9 -0.11 -5.85 -13.99
C ILE A 9 -1.48 -5.16 -13.98
N ALA A 10 -2.56 -5.89 -13.68
CA ALA A 10 -3.91 -5.31 -13.61
C ALA A 10 -4.03 -4.25 -12.51
N LEU A 11 -3.43 -4.50 -11.34
CA LEU A 11 -3.44 -3.57 -10.21
C LEU A 11 -2.60 -2.33 -10.52
N GLY A 12 -1.43 -2.50 -11.16
CA GLY A 12 -0.60 -1.39 -11.64
C GLY A 12 -1.32 -0.54 -12.70
N ALA A 13 -1.99 -1.18 -13.67
CA ALA A 13 -2.77 -0.49 -14.68
C ALA A 13 -3.93 0.31 -14.07
N GLY A 14 -4.64 -0.26 -13.11
CA GLY A 14 -5.71 0.43 -12.37
C GLY A 14 -5.21 1.64 -11.59
N LEU A 15 -4.08 1.52 -10.89
CA LEU A 15 -3.45 2.62 -10.16
C LEU A 15 -2.95 3.72 -11.09
N ALA A 16 -2.39 3.37 -12.25
CA ALA A 16 -1.92 4.36 -13.22
C ALA A 16 -3.08 5.16 -13.82
N ILE A 17 -4.14 4.48 -14.28
CA ILE A 17 -5.34 5.13 -14.81
C ILE A 17 -6.00 5.98 -13.72
N GLY A 18 -6.18 5.43 -12.52
CA GLY A 18 -6.78 6.15 -11.40
C GLY A 18 -5.95 7.35 -10.94
N GLY A 19 -4.61 7.25 -10.97
CA GLY A 19 -3.71 8.35 -10.64
C GLY A 19 -3.77 9.48 -11.66
N ILE A 20 -3.79 9.16 -12.96
CA ILE A 20 -3.93 10.16 -14.03
C ILE A 20 -5.27 10.88 -13.90
N LEU A 21 -6.36 10.14 -13.79
CA LEU A 21 -7.70 10.73 -13.62
C LEU A 21 -7.78 11.54 -12.32
N GLY A 22 -7.26 11.03 -11.22
CA GLY A 22 -7.22 11.72 -9.93
C GLY A 22 -6.45 13.05 -9.98
N VAL A 23 -5.34 13.10 -10.73
CA VAL A 23 -4.57 14.34 -10.94
C VAL A 23 -5.30 15.31 -11.87
N LEU A 24 -5.94 14.82 -12.94
CA LEU A 24 -6.67 15.67 -13.89
C LEU A 24 -7.95 16.27 -13.31
N PHE A 25 -8.69 15.52 -12.49
CA PHE A 25 -9.94 15.98 -11.87
C PHE A 25 -9.71 16.78 -10.58
N ALA A 26 -8.51 16.75 -9.99
CA ALA A 26 -8.22 17.53 -8.79
C ALA A 26 -8.20 19.04 -9.12
N PRO A 27 -9.02 19.88 -8.45
CA PRO A 27 -9.03 21.34 -8.68
C PRO A 27 -7.85 22.07 -7.98
N ASP A 28 -6.76 21.35 -7.72
CA ASP A 28 -5.58 21.91 -7.06
C ASP A 28 -4.67 22.58 -8.10
N LYS A 29 -4.09 23.74 -7.74
CA LYS A 29 -3.12 24.40 -8.61
C LYS A 29 -1.89 23.50 -8.80
N GLY A 30 -1.36 23.45 -10.02
CA GLY A 30 -0.17 22.63 -10.33
C GLY A 30 1.06 22.95 -9.47
N SER A 31 1.21 24.20 -9.02
CA SER A 31 2.24 24.61 -8.06
C SER A 31 2.08 23.91 -6.71
N SER A 32 0.84 23.84 -6.21
CA SER A 32 0.48 23.11 -4.98
C SER A 32 0.75 21.62 -5.12
N THR A 33 0.40 21.00 -6.26
CA THR A 33 0.67 19.57 -6.52
C THR A 33 2.17 19.26 -6.53
N ARG A 34 2.98 20.07 -7.21
CA ARG A 34 4.44 19.88 -7.24
C ARG A 34 5.08 20.05 -5.86
N HIS A 35 4.63 21.05 -5.10
CA HIS A 35 5.07 21.24 -3.71
C HIS A 35 4.65 20.07 -2.81
N LYS A 36 3.41 19.59 -2.92
CA LYS A 36 2.92 18.40 -2.20
C LYS A 36 3.69 17.13 -2.55
N ILE A 37 4.14 16.95 -3.79
CA ILE A 37 4.99 15.82 -4.17
C ILE A 37 6.37 15.93 -3.50
N ALA A 38 6.98 17.13 -3.53
CA ALA A 38 8.27 17.38 -2.91
C ALA A 38 8.25 17.11 -1.39
N ASP A 39 7.28 17.69 -0.67
CA ASP A 39 7.19 17.60 0.79
C ASP A 39 6.51 16.31 1.27
N GLY A 40 5.58 15.79 0.48
CA GLY A 40 4.75 14.65 0.83
C GLY A 40 5.44 13.31 0.63
N SER A 41 6.37 13.19 -0.32
CA SER A 41 7.05 11.92 -0.63
C SER A 41 7.76 11.30 0.57
N LYS A 42 8.54 12.10 1.33
CA LYS A 42 9.25 11.64 2.53
C LYS A 42 8.28 11.27 3.65
N LYS A 43 7.34 12.15 3.98
CA LYS A 43 6.32 11.93 5.02
C LYS A 43 5.43 10.72 4.73
N PHE A 44 5.08 10.51 3.46
CA PHE A 44 4.28 9.40 3.01
C PHE A 44 5.05 8.08 3.10
N THR A 45 6.31 8.08 2.67
CA THR A 45 7.20 6.91 2.78
C THR A 45 7.38 6.49 4.24
N ASP A 46 7.66 7.44 5.13
CA ASP A 46 7.84 7.15 6.56
C ASP A 46 6.55 6.59 7.19
N LYS A 47 5.40 7.19 6.85
CA LYS A 47 4.08 6.74 7.35
C LYS A 47 3.69 5.37 6.79
N ILE A 48 3.99 5.08 5.52
CA ILE A 48 3.79 3.74 4.94
C ILE A 48 4.70 2.73 5.61
N LYS A 49 6.00 3.02 5.75
CA LYS A 49 6.96 2.10 6.36
C LYS A 49 6.55 1.73 7.77
N SER A 50 6.11 2.70 8.57
CA SER A 50 5.58 2.46 9.91
C SER A 50 4.31 1.59 9.88
N LYS A 51 3.33 1.90 9.03
CA LYS A 51 2.09 1.12 8.90
C LYS A 51 2.33 -0.31 8.41
N VAL A 52 3.25 -0.51 7.47
CA VAL A 52 3.64 -1.83 6.97
C VAL A 52 4.34 -2.63 8.06
N LYS A 53 5.24 -2.01 8.85
CA LYS A 53 5.89 -2.69 9.99
C LYS A 53 4.87 -3.15 11.02
N VAL A 54 3.95 -2.27 11.44
CA VAL A 54 2.88 -2.59 12.39
C VAL A 54 1.93 -3.65 11.82
N GLY A 55 1.58 -3.56 10.54
CA GLY A 55 0.75 -4.54 9.86
C GLY A 55 1.41 -5.92 9.79
N LYS A 56 2.72 -5.96 9.52
CA LYS A 56 3.52 -7.19 9.51
C LYS A 56 3.58 -7.82 10.91
N GLU A 57 3.90 -7.03 11.93
CA GLU A 57 3.93 -7.49 13.33
C GLU A 57 2.56 -8.06 13.73
N LYS A 58 1.45 -7.36 13.45
CA LYS A 58 0.09 -7.87 13.74
C LYS A 58 -0.29 -9.12 12.95
N LEU A 59 0.17 -9.24 11.71
CA LEU A 59 -0.06 -10.43 10.90
C LEU A 59 0.73 -11.62 11.45
N GLU A 60 1.99 -11.41 11.82
CA GLU A 60 2.88 -12.42 12.39
C GLU A 60 2.38 -12.87 13.77
N ASP A 61 1.92 -11.94 14.62
CA ASP A 61 1.27 -12.23 15.91
C ASP A 61 0.00 -13.06 15.72
N LYS A 62 -0.86 -12.69 14.76
CA LYS A 62 -2.08 -13.46 14.47
C LYS A 62 -1.75 -14.83 13.89
N TYR A 63 -0.76 -14.93 13.00
CA TYR A 63 -0.35 -16.18 12.39
C TYR A 63 0.24 -17.13 13.42
N SER A 64 1.03 -16.60 14.37
CA SER A 64 1.62 -17.37 15.47
C SER A 64 0.56 -17.85 16.46
N ARG A 65 -0.46 -17.03 16.76
CA ARG A 65 -1.61 -17.45 17.57
C ARG A 65 -2.44 -18.54 16.89
N ILE A 66 -2.73 -18.38 15.60
CA ILE A 66 -3.49 -19.38 14.83
C ILE A 66 -2.67 -20.67 14.70
N ASN A 67 -1.36 -20.61 14.46
CA ASN A 67 -0.52 -21.80 14.43
C ASN A 67 -0.38 -22.47 15.81
N GLY A 68 -0.23 -21.70 16.89
CA GLY A 68 -0.15 -22.25 18.25
C GLY A 68 -1.46 -22.88 18.73
N GLU A 69 -2.61 -22.29 18.38
CA GLU A 69 -3.93 -22.88 18.67
C GLU A 69 -4.21 -24.13 17.81
N MET A 70 -3.58 -24.27 16.63
CA MET A 70 -3.67 -25.48 15.83
C MET A 70 -2.77 -26.63 16.33
N GLU A 71 -1.72 -26.33 17.10
CA GLU A 71 -0.80 -27.32 17.65
C GLU A 71 -1.29 -27.92 18.98
N GLU A 72 -2.27 -27.28 19.65
CA GLU A 72 -2.92 -27.77 20.87
C GLU A 72 -4.22 -28.58 20.59
N VAL A 73 -4.76 -28.54 19.36
CA VAL A 73 -6.01 -29.20 18.97
C VAL A 73 -5.78 -30.48 18.12
N ILE A 74 -4.52 -30.90 17.91
CA ILE A 74 -4.15 -32.19 17.30
C ILE A 74 -3.50 -33.11 18.33
#